data_AF-A0A7C7AM05-F1
#
_entry.id   AF-A0A7C7AM05-F1
#
_cell.length_a   1.000
_cell.length_b   1.000
_cell.length_c   1.000
_cell.angle_alpha   90.00
_cell.angle_beta   90.00
_cell.angle_gamma   90.00
#
_symmetry.space_group_name_H-M   'P 1'
#
loop_
_entity.id
_entity.type
_entity.pdbx_description
1 polymer ?
#
loop_
_entity_poly.entity_id
_entity_poly.type
_entity_poly.pdbx_seq_one_letter_code
_entity_poly.pdbx_strand_id
1 'polypeptide(L)'
;MAKDYTYAVARIRARELNLLSGQDLDSLLTCNSYNDALLLLGDKGWNTENISSYDQLLNAENEKLWQFMSELVNDYSVFDVFLKPNDFHNLKASIKAVITDGDVKNIFYDQGTVSAIKIFEAIKNREYNKLPDHLQRCAGEAITALLQTSDGQLCDIIIDKASLEELYSIGLHSDSAIIKLYAETTVAATNIKSAIRCNKTNKNIDFIKRCLARCDTLNVDTLAAAATKGIDEIYDYLLYTDYKGAVDALKVSATAFEIWCDNMLIGKMQSQKWEPFTEGPLIAYVLARDFEIKAVRMILSGKINNLDNKIVKERLRDMYV
;
A
#
# COMPACT_ATOMS: atom_id res chain seq x y z
N MET A 1 -16.26 20.97 -16.68
CA MET A 1 -17.47 20.18 -16.39
C MET A 1 -17.27 19.57 -15.02
N ALA A 2 -18.19 19.79 -14.08
CA ALA A 2 -18.11 19.11 -12.77
C ALA A 2 -18.18 17.59 -13.04
N LYS A 3 -17.25 16.82 -12.45
CA LYS A 3 -17.27 15.36 -12.55
C LYS A 3 -18.54 14.88 -11.82
N ASP A 4 -19.48 14.28 -12.56
CA ASP A 4 -20.70 13.73 -11.95
C ASP A 4 -20.42 12.32 -11.42
N TYR A 5 -20.23 12.23 -10.10
CA TYR A 5 -20.00 10.97 -9.40
C TYR A 5 -21.29 10.26 -8.96
N THR A 6 -22.48 10.84 -9.21
CA THR A 6 -23.74 10.34 -8.64
C THR A 6 -24.03 8.88 -9.02
N TYR A 7 -23.88 8.54 -10.30
CA TYR A 7 -24.04 7.16 -10.79
C TYR A 7 -23.01 6.20 -10.18
N ALA A 8 -21.75 6.64 -10.14
CA ALA A 8 -20.65 5.85 -9.58
C ALA A 8 -20.87 5.56 -8.09
N VAL A 9 -21.23 6.59 -7.31
CA VAL A 9 -21.51 6.44 -5.88
C VAL A 9 -22.70 5.53 -5.64
N ALA A 10 -23.79 5.62 -6.42
CA ALA A 10 -24.93 4.71 -6.28
C ALA A 10 -24.52 3.24 -6.52
N ARG A 11 -23.67 2.98 -7.53
CA ARG A 11 -23.11 1.64 -7.79
C ARG A 11 -22.19 1.16 -6.67
N ILE A 12 -21.38 2.04 -6.08
CA ILE A 12 -20.52 1.73 -4.93
C ILE A 12 -21.38 1.31 -3.73
N ARG A 13 -22.46 2.04 -3.42
CA ARG A 13 -23.37 1.70 -2.30
C ARG A 13 -23.96 0.30 -2.41
N ALA A 14 -24.38 -0.09 -3.62
CA ALA A 14 -24.87 -1.43 -3.86
C ALA A 14 -23.79 -2.50 -3.64
N ARG A 15 -22.51 -2.17 -3.92
CA ARG A 15 -21.38 -3.08 -3.73
C ARG A 15 -20.86 -3.12 -2.29
N GLU A 16 -21.02 -2.06 -1.51
CA GLU A 16 -20.64 -2.02 -0.08
C GLU A 16 -21.37 -3.11 0.73
N LEU A 17 -22.58 -3.50 0.31
CA LEU A 17 -23.36 -4.58 0.95
C LEU A 17 -22.67 -5.96 0.87
N ASN A 18 -21.71 -6.14 -0.04
CA ASN A 18 -20.98 -7.39 -0.21
C ASN A 18 -19.58 -7.36 0.42
N LEU A 19 -19.18 -6.26 1.07
CA LEU A 19 -17.93 -6.21 1.81
C LEU A 19 -18.02 -7.12 3.03
N LEU A 20 -16.95 -7.87 3.32
CA LEU A 20 -16.87 -8.67 4.53
C LEU A 20 -16.92 -7.77 5.77
N SER A 21 -17.78 -8.14 6.71
CA SER A 21 -17.85 -7.55 8.05
C SER A 21 -16.84 -8.21 8.99
N GLY A 22 -16.65 -7.62 10.19
CA GLY A 22 -15.88 -8.27 11.25
C GLY A 22 -16.41 -9.67 11.64
N GLN A 23 -17.73 -9.88 11.58
CA GLN A 23 -18.34 -11.19 11.84
C GLN A 23 -18.02 -12.21 10.74
N ASP A 24 -17.90 -11.76 9.50
CA ASP A 24 -17.51 -12.62 8.39
C ASP A 24 -16.04 -13.07 8.54
N LEU A 25 -15.15 -12.16 8.96
CA LEU A 25 -13.76 -12.52 9.27
C LEU A 25 -13.66 -13.51 10.44
N ASP A 26 -14.43 -13.31 11.50
CA ASP A 26 -14.49 -14.26 12.61
C ASP A 26 -14.99 -15.63 12.16
N SER A 27 -16.00 -15.66 11.29
CA SER A 27 -16.51 -16.90 10.70
C SER A 27 -15.43 -17.59 9.85
N LEU A 28 -14.74 -16.84 8.98
CA LEU A 28 -13.62 -17.34 8.18
C LEU A 28 -12.49 -17.90 9.06
N LEU A 29 -12.13 -17.23 10.15
CA LEU A 29 -11.13 -17.73 11.11
C LEU A 29 -11.57 -19.08 11.69
N THR A 30 -12.83 -19.21 12.09
CA THR A 30 -13.34 -20.44 12.73
C THR A 30 -13.56 -21.63 11.79
N CYS A 31 -13.51 -21.43 10.45
CA CYS A 31 -13.59 -22.54 9.49
C CYS A 31 -12.55 -23.63 9.80
N ASN A 32 -12.97 -24.89 9.77
CA ASN A 32 -12.12 -26.04 10.12
C ASN A 32 -11.01 -26.30 9.09
N SER A 33 -11.24 -25.94 7.83
CA SER A 33 -10.29 -26.15 6.75
C SER A 33 -10.17 -24.95 5.83
N TYR A 34 -9.09 -24.94 5.03
CA TYR A 34 -8.90 -24.00 3.94
C TYR A 34 -10.06 -24.06 2.92
N ASN A 35 -10.56 -25.26 2.60
CA ASN A 35 -11.65 -25.44 1.65
C ASN A 35 -12.97 -24.87 2.17
N ASP A 36 -13.27 -25.04 3.47
CA ASP A 36 -14.46 -24.45 4.08
C ASP A 36 -14.41 -22.92 4.05
N ALA A 37 -13.22 -22.34 4.23
CA ALA A 37 -13.01 -20.90 4.11
C ALA A 37 -13.23 -20.41 2.67
N LEU A 38 -12.79 -21.17 1.66
CA LEU A 38 -13.06 -20.86 0.26
C LEU A 38 -14.56 -20.92 -0.06
N LEU A 39 -15.28 -21.92 0.43
CA LEU A 39 -16.74 -22.00 0.25
C LEU A 39 -17.45 -20.78 0.83
N LEU A 40 -17.09 -20.38 2.06
CA LEU A 40 -17.65 -19.20 2.71
C LEU A 40 -17.33 -17.91 1.94
N LEU A 41 -16.12 -17.77 1.38
CA LEU A 41 -15.77 -16.65 0.51
C LEU A 41 -16.58 -16.65 -0.79
N GLY A 42 -16.81 -17.82 -1.38
CA GLY A 42 -17.67 -18.00 -2.56
C GLY A 42 -19.10 -17.51 -2.31
N ASP A 43 -19.68 -17.87 -1.16
CA ASP A 43 -21.01 -17.39 -0.74
C ASP A 43 -21.06 -15.86 -0.56
N LYS A 44 -19.92 -15.24 -0.26
CA LYS A 44 -19.74 -13.78 -0.16
C LYS A 44 -19.38 -13.12 -1.51
N GLY A 45 -19.45 -13.89 -2.60
CA GLY A 45 -19.27 -13.39 -3.97
C GLY A 45 -17.82 -13.25 -4.40
N TRP A 46 -16.87 -13.90 -3.71
CA TRP A 46 -15.48 -14.02 -4.14
C TRP A 46 -15.34 -15.08 -5.23
N ASN A 47 -14.47 -14.86 -6.21
CA ASN A 47 -14.26 -15.81 -7.30
C ASN A 47 -13.35 -16.97 -6.89
N THR A 48 -13.94 -17.97 -6.23
CA THR A 48 -13.22 -19.17 -5.76
C THR A 48 -13.25 -20.32 -6.76
N GLU A 49 -13.81 -20.14 -7.95
CA GLU A 49 -13.89 -21.19 -8.96
C GLU A 49 -12.55 -21.34 -9.70
N ASN A 50 -12.10 -22.58 -9.91
CA ASN A 50 -10.89 -22.90 -10.68
C ASN A 50 -9.58 -22.25 -10.19
N ILE A 51 -9.52 -21.82 -8.93
CA ILE A 51 -8.28 -21.30 -8.34
C ILE A 51 -7.33 -22.43 -7.94
N SER A 52 -6.04 -22.30 -8.26
CA SER A 52 -5.00 -23.24 -7.85
C SER A 52 -4.23 -22.81 -6.60
N SER A 53 -4.34 -21.53 -6.22
CA SER A 53 -3.75 -20.98 -4.99
C SER A 53 -4.58 -19.80 -4.47
N TYR A 54 -4.40 -19.45 -3.19
CA TYR A 54 -5.01 -18.24 -2.65
C TYR A 54 -4.43 -16.97 -3.30
N ASP A 55 -3.16 -16.97 -3.74
CA ASP A 55 -2.60 -15.82 -4.45
C ASP A 55 -3.35 -15.53 -5.76
N GLN A 56 -3.76 -16.58 -6.50
CA GLN A 56 -4.62 -16.42 -7.68
C GLN A 56 -5.99 -15.83 -7.34
N LEU A 57 -6.61 -16.29 -6.24
CA LEU A 57 -7.87 -15.73 -5.75
C LEU A 57 -7.74 -14.23 -5.43
N LEU A 58 -6.70 -13.85 -4.69
CA LEU A 58 -6.48 -12.46 -4.29
C LEU A 58 -6.20 -11.56 -5.51
N ASN A 59 -5.44 -12.06 -6.49
CA ASN A 59 -5.19 -11.34 -7.73
C ASN A 59 -6.48 -11.16 -8.54
N ALA A 60 -7.30 -12.21 -8.68
CA ALA A 60 -8.59 -12.14 -9.37
C ALA A 60 -9.54 -11.13 -8.71
N GLU A 61 -9.58 -11.07 -7.39
CA GLU A 61 -10.41 -10.08 -6.67
C GLU A 61 -9.87 -8.65 -6.79
N ASN A 62 -8.55 -8.49 -6.90
CA ASN A 62 -7.94 -7.19 -7.21
C ASN A 62 -8.25 -6.75 -8.65
N GLU A 63 -8.13 -7.65 -9.64
CA GLU A 63 -8.50 -7.37 -11.03
C GLU A 63 -9.98 -6.99 -11.16
N LYS A 64 -10.86 -7.73 -10.50
CA LYS A 64 -12.30 -7.44 -10.43
C LYS A 64 -12.60 -6.07 -9.82
N LEU A 65 -11.87 -5.66 -8.79
CA LEU A 65 -11.97 -4.32 -8.20
C LEU A 65 -11.64 -3.24 -9.24
N TRP A 66 -10.50 -3.37 -9.90
CA TRP A 66 -10.03 -2.35 -10.85
C TRP A 66 -10.82 -2.33 -12.14
N GLN A 67 -11.28 -3.49 -12.63
CA GLN A 67 -12.25 -3.56 -13.72
C GLN A 67 -13.52 -2.81 -13.35
N PHE A 68 -14.07 -3.06 -12.16
CA PHE A 68 -15.25 -2.33 -11.70
C PHE A 68 -15.00 -0.83 -11.59
N MET A 69 -13.86 -0.38 -11.04
CA MET A 69 -13.52 1.04 -10.97
C MET A 69 -13.42 1.69 -12.35
N SER A 70 -12.86 0.98 -13.34
CA SER A 70 -12.72 1.47 -14.72
C SER A 70 -14.07 1.69 -15.41
N GLU A 71 -15.11 0.95 -15.01
CA GLU A 71 -16.49 1.14 -15.50
C GLU A 71 -17.18 2.37 -14.89
N LEU A 72 -16.71 2.84 -13.72
CA LEU A 72 -17.39 3.89 -12.95
C LEU A 72 -16.90 5.31 -13.28
N VAL A 73 -15.67 5.46 -13.76
CA VAL A 73 -15.06 6.77 -14.00
C VAL A 73 -14.43 6.84 -15.39
N ASN A 74 -14.60 7.98 -16.05
CA ASN A 74 -13.92 8.25 -17.32
C ASN A 74 -12.46 8.67 -17.11
N ASP A 75 -12.18 9.34 -15.99
CA ASP A 75 -10.86 9.82 -15.63
C ASP A 75 -10.30 8.94 -14.50
N TYR A 76 -9.47 7.97 -14.89
CA TYR A 76 -8.88 7.00 -13.99
C TYR A 76 -7.76 7.58 -13.12
N SER A 77 -7.26 8.79 -13.43
CA SER A 77 -6.19 9.45 -12.66
C SER A 77 -6.60 9.77 -11.22
N VAL A 78 -7.91 9.75 -10.91
CA VAL A 78 -8.43 9.85 -9.55
C VAL A 78 -7.88 8.74 -8.62
N PHE A 79 -7.43 7.62 -9.19
CA PHE A 79 -6.84 6.50 -8.47
C PHE A 79 -5.31 6.46 -8.50
N ASP A 80 -4.64 7.46 -9.07
CA ASP A 80 -3.18 7.52 -9.18
C ASP A 80 -2.47 7.33 -7.83
N VAL A 81 -3.12 7.78 -6.74
CA VAL A 81 -2.65 7.60 -5.36
C VAL A 81 -2.40 6.14 -4.98
N PHE A 82 -3.10 5.19 -5.62
CA PHE A 82 -2.94 3.75 -5.44
C PHE A 82 -2.12 3.09 -6.55
N LEU A 83 -2.21 3.62 -7.78
CA LEU A 83 -1.62 3.00 -8.98
C LEU A 83 -0.15 3.36 -9.16
N LYS A 84 0.23 4.63 -8.98
CA LYS A 84 1.62 5.08 -9.19
C LYS A 84 2.62 4.39 -8.27
N PRO A 85 2.33 4.10 -6.98
CA PRO A 85 3.23 3.29 -6.16
C PRO A 85 3.58 1.93 -6.77
N ASN A 86 2.66 1.30 -7.52
CA ASN A 86 2.91 0.04 -8.22
C ASN A 86 3.90 0.22 -9.38
N ASP A 87 3.92 1.37 -10.04
CA ASP A 87 4.91 1.68 -11.07
C ASP A 87 6.33 1.72 -10.51
N PHE A 88 6.53 2.30 -9.32
CA PHE A 88 7.83 2.31 -8.64
C PHE A 88 8.26 0.91 -8.18
N HIS A 89 7.31 0.09 -7.70
CA HIS A 89 7.57 -1.32 -7.42
C HIS A 89 8.03 -2.06 -8.68
N ASN A 90 7.32 -1.88 -9.80
CA ASN A 90 7.66 -2.48 -11.08
C ASN A 90 9.01 -2.00 -11.62
N LEU A 91 9.34 -0.72 -11.42
CA LEU A 91 10.65 -0.16 -11.76
C LEU A 91 11.77 -0.85 -10.97
N LYS A 92 11.61 -0.95 -9.65
CA LYS A 92 12.57 -1.63 -8.76
C LYS A 92 12.73 -3.10 -9.11
N ALA A 93 11.63 -3.80 -9.36
CA ALA A 93 11.63 -5.19 -9.80
C ALA A 93 12.33 -5.35 -11.17
N SER A 94 12.09 -4.43 -12.11
CA SER A 94 12.72 -4.44 -13.44
C SER A 94 14.23 -4.27 -13.37
N ILE A 95 14.72 -3.33 -12.56
CA ILE A 95 16.16 -3.10 -12.37
C ILE A 95 16.82 -4.36 -11.77
N LYS A 96 16.20 -4.97 -10.75
CA LYS A 96 16.71 -6.21 -10.15
C LYS A 96 16.76 -7.35 -11.17
N ALA A 97 15.68 -7.55 -11.92
CA ALA A 97 15.60 -8.61 -12.93
C ALA A 97 16.67 -8.47 -14.02
N VAL A 98 16.91 -7.25 -14.53
CA VAL A 98 17.95 -6.99 -15.55
C VAL A 98 19.36 -7.28 -15.02
N ILE A 99 19.62 -7.08 -13.73
CA ILE A 99 20.94 -7.28 -13.14
C ILE A 99 21.19 -8.73 -12.77
N THR A 100 20.17 -9.44 -12.30
CA THR A 100 20.31 -10.84 -11.86
C THR A 100 20.04 -11.86 -12.97
N ASP A 101 19.75 -11.41 -14.20
CA ASP A 101 19.34 -12.26 -15.34
C ASP A 101 18.22 -13.26 -14.97
N GLY A 102 17.33 -12.83 -14.07
CA GLY A 102 16.32 -13.68 -13.43
C GLY A 102 15.02 -13.76 -14.21
N ASP A 103 14.30 -14.88 -14.06
CA ASP A 103 12.93 -15.00 -14.60
C ASP A 103 12.02 -13.99 -13.88
N VAL A 104 11.29 -13.21 -14.67
CA VAL A 104 10.53 -12.02 -14.22
C VAL A 104 9.08 -12.38 -13.90
N LYS A 105 8.71 -13.66 -13.96
CA LYS A 105 7.35 -14.13 -13.72
C LYS A 105 6.93 -13.86 -12.27
N ASN A 106 5.76 -13.26 -12.11
CA ASN A 106 5.07 -13.01 -10.84
C ASN A 106 5.71 -11.98 -9.88
N ILE A 107 6.69 -11.17 -10.33
CA ILE A 107 7.25 -10.09 -9.48
C ILE A 107 6.58 -8.73 -9.70
N PHE A 108 5.90 -8.57 -10.82
CA PHE A 108 5.26 -7.31 -11.22
C PHE A 108 3.83 -7.22 -10.74
N TYR A 109 3.39 -5.98 -10.56
CA TYR A 109 2.00 -5.62 -10.33
C TYR A 109 1.39 -5.11 -11.63
N ASP A 110 0.23 -5.65 -12.00
CA ASP A 110 -0.44 -5.28 -13.25
C ASP A 110 -1.20 -3.95 -13.15
N GLN A 111 -1.54 -3.51 -11.93
CA GLN A 111 -2.37 -2.34 -11.66
C GLN A 111 -1.53 -1.07 -11.44
N GLY A 112 -0.72 -0.73 -12.44
CA GLY A 112 0.05 0.51 -12.50
C GLY A 112 -0.58 1.54 -13.45
N THR A 113 -0.02 2.76 -13.50
CA THR A 113 -0.36 3.72 -14.56
C THR A 113 0.37 3.40 -15.87
N VAL A 114 1.44 2.61 -15.78
CA VAL A 114 2.20 2.11 -16.93
C VAL A 114 2.35 0.60 -16.85
N SER A 115 2.20 -0.06 -17.99
CA SER A 115 2.42 -1.51 -18.08
C SER A 115 3.82 -1.89 -17.59
N ALA A 116 3.90 -2.90 -16.71
CA ALA A 116 5.15 -3.41 -16.18
C ALA A 116 6.13 -3.85 -17.27
N ILE A 117 5.62 -4.40 -18.38
CA ILE A 117 6.44 -4.81 -19.54
C ILE A 117 7.12 -3.59 -20.17
N LYS A 118 6.39 -2.47 -20.33
CA LYS A 118 6.98 -1.23 -20.87
C LYS A 118 8.06 -0.68 -19.96
N ILE A 119 7.85 -0.74 -18.63
CA ILE A 119 8.86 -0.34 -17.64
C ILE A 119 10.10 -1.23 -17.80
N PHE A 120 9.90 -2.55 -17.84
CA PHE A 120 10.99 -3.51 -17.99
C PHE A 120 11.80 -3.30 -19.28
N GLU A 121 11.13 -3.15 -20.43
CA GLU A 121 11.78 -2.89 -21.72
C GLU A 121 12.59 -1.58 -21.72
N ALA A 122 12.03 -0.50 -21.17
CA ALA A 122 12.73 0.77 -21.04
C ALA A 122 13.98 0.65 -20.17
N ILE A 123 13.93 -0.12 -19.08
CA ILE A 123 15.09 -0.36 -18.21
C ILE A 123 16.13 -1.24 -18.88
N LYS A 124 15.71 -2.34 -19.53
CA LYS A 124 16.58 -3.26 -20.26
C LYS A 124 17.33 -2.56 -21.39
N ASN A 125 16.66 -1.70 -22.14
CA ASN A 125 17.23 -0.96 -23.27
C ASN A 125 17.90 0.37 -22.88
N ARG A 126 17.85 0.75 -21.58
CA ARG A 126 18.35 2.03 -21.05
C ARG A 126 17.67 3.26 -21.68
N GLU A 127 16.41 3.12 -22.06
CA GLU A 127 15.59 4.15 -22.70
C GLU A 127 14.70 4.86 -21.66
N TYR A 128 15.32 5.43 -20.63
CA TYR A 128 14.59 6.01 -19.47
C TYR A 128 13.66 7.17 -19.87
N ASN A 129 13.98 7.87 -20.96
CA ASN A 129 13.14 8.93 -21.54
C ASN A 129 11.81 8.45 -22.12
N LYS A 130 11.61 7.13 -22.25
CA LYS A 130 10.31 6.54 -22.63
C LYS A 130 9.43 6.24 -21.41
N LEU A 131 9.97 6.36 -20.19
CA LEU A 131 9.18 6.26 -18.97
C LEU A 131 8.43 7.57 -18.72
N PRO A 132 7.29 7.53 -18.01
CA PRO A 132 6.60 8.74 -17.57
C PRO A 132 7.47 9.55 -16.60
N ASP A 133 7.15 10.84 -16.49
CA ASP A 133 7.93 11.82 -15.72
C ASP A 133 8.21 11.39 -14.28
N HIS A 134 7.25 10.75 -13.60
CA HIS A 134 7.38 10.30 -12.21
C HIS A 134 8.41 9.19 -12.02
N LEU A 135 8.73 8.43 -13.07
CA LEU A 135 9.72 7.33 -13.02
C LEU A 135 11.05 7.70 -13.67
N GLN A 136 11.05 8.56 -14.69
CA GLN A 136 12.21 8.80 -15.55
C GLN A 136 13.45 9.21 -14.74
N ARG A 137 13.29 10.19 -13.83
CA ARG A 137 14.41 10.72 -13.04
C ARG A 137 14.98 9.67 -12.08
N CYS A 138 14.12 9.02 -11.28
CA CYS A 138 14.59 8.05 -10.30
C CYS A 138 15.16 6.78 -10.94
N ALA A 139 14.65 6.36 -12.10
CA ALA A 139 15.21 5.24 -12.87
C ALA A 139 16.67 5.50 -13.27
N GLY A 140 16.96 6.68 -13.82
CA GLY A 140 18.31 7.08 -14.24
C GLY A 140 19.26 7.22 -13.04
N GLU A 141 18.82 7.87 -11.97
CA GLU A 141 19.59 8.04 -10.73
C GLU A 141 19.90 6.69 -10.08
N ALA A 142 18.92 5.79 -9.95
CA ALA A 142 19.05 4.50 -9.29
C ALA A 142 20.00 3.56 -10.04
N ILE A 143 19.89 3.48 -11.37
CA ILE A 143 20.78 2.64 -12.19
C ILE A 143 22.20 3.20 -12.17
N THR A 144 22.36 4.52 -12.26
CA THR A 144 23.67 5.17 -12.19
C THR A 144 24.34 4.88 -10.85
N ALA A 145 23.61 5.04 -9.74
CA ALA A 145 24.10 4.70 -8.42
C ALA A 145 24.54 3.23 -8.35
N LEU A 146 23.70 2.32 -8.84
CA LEU A 146 23.98 0.88 -8.81
C LEU A 146 25.20 0.48 -9.66
N LEU A 147 25.39 1.08 -10.84
CA LEU A 147 26.54 0.81 -11.69
C LEU A 147 27.85 1.39 -11.13
N GLN A 148 27.78 2.51 -10.41
CA GLN A 148 28.97 3.17 -9.85
C GLN A 148 29.41 2.55 -8.51
N THR A 149 28.47 2.11 -7.69
CA THR A 149 28.76 1.68 -6.31
C THR A 149 28.52 0.19 -6.06
N SER A 150 27.82 -0.51 -6.96
CA SER A 150 27.28 -1.86 -6.74
C SER A 150 26.39 -1.98 -5.49
N ASP A 151 25.90 -0.86 -4.97
CA ASP A 151 25.06 -0.81 -3.77
C ASP A 151 23.57 -0.92 -4.14
N GLY A 152 23.06 -2.16 -4.11
CA GLY A 152 21.65 -2.43 -4.33
C GLY A 152 20.72 -1.80 -3.30
N GLN A 153 21.20 -1.55 -2.07
CA GLN A 153 20.40 -0.87 -1.04
C GLN A 153 20.22 0.61 -1.38
N LEU A 154 21.26 1.24 -1.92
CA LEU A 154 21.17 2.63 -2.37
C LEU A 154 20.18 2.78 -3.55
N CYS A 155 20.23 1.85 -4.52
CA CYS A 155 19.25 1.80 -5.61
C CYS A 155 17.82 1.73 -5.08
N ASP A 156 17.55 0.80 -4.15
CA ASP A 156 16.24 0.64 -3.54
C ASP A 156 15.77 1.92 -2.84
N ILE A 157 16.65 2.62 -2.11
CA ILE A 157 16.33 3.85 -1.39
C ILE A 157 15.94 4.99 -2.33
N ILE A 158 16.65 5.15 -3.45
CA ILE A 158 16.33 6.19 -4.44
C ILE A 158 14.91 6.00 -4.98
N ILE A 159 14.55 4.76 -5.32
CA ILE A 159 13.22 4.44 -5.88
C ILE A 159 12.14 4.53 -4.80
N ASP A 160 12.38 3.95 -3.61
CA ASP A 160 11.42 3.96 -2.50
C ASP A 160 11.12 5.40 -2.07
N LYS A 161 12.13 6.28 -1.98
CA LYS A 161 11.93 7.70 -1.66
C LYS A 161 11.17 8.43 -2.77
N ALA A 162 11.51 8.20 -4.04
CA ALA A 162 10.79 8.82 -5.16
C ALA A 162 9.30 8.42 -5.16
N SER A 163 8.98 7.18 -4.81
CA SER A 163 7.60 6.71 -4.65
C SER A 163 6.84 7.50 -3.57
N LEU A 164 7.48 7.74 -2.41
CA LEU A 164 6.89 8.53 -1.34
C LEU A 164 6.75 10.02 -1.70
N GLU A 165 7.72 10.60 -2.40
CA GLU A 165 7.66 11.98 -2.89
C GLU A 165 6.53 12.16 -3.91
N GLU A 166 6.34 11.19 -4.81
CA GLU A 166 5.21 11.19 -5.76
C GLU A 166 3.88 11.05 -5.01
N LEU A 167 3.79 10.14 -4.04
CA LEU A 167 2.58 9.97 -3.23
C LEU A 167 2.21 11.24 -2.46
N TYR A 168 3.19 11.88 -1.83
CA TYR A 168 3.02 13.18 -1.16
C TYR A 168 2.55 14.25 -2.16
N SER A 169 3.15 14.30 -3.36
CA SER A 169 2.75 15.23 -4.41
C SER A 169 1.30 15.03 -4.84
N ILE A 170 0.83 13.79 -5.02
CA ILE A 170 -0.56 13.48 -5.34
C ILE A 170 -1.50 14.00 -4.25
N GLY A 171 -1.16 13.75 -2.98
CA GLY A 171 -1.93 14.26 -1.84
C GLY A 171 -2.01 15.78 -1.84
N LEU A 172 -0.87 16.46 -1.98
CA LEU A 172 -0.75 17.92 -1.94
C LEU A 172 -1.62 18.62 -3.01
N HIS A 173 -1.65 18.06 -4.23
CA HIS A 173 -2.37 18.64 -5.37
C HIS A 173 -3.81 18.15 -5.52
N SER A 174 -4.25 17.19 -4.70
CA SER A 174 -5.63 16.72 -4.73
C SER A 174 -6.57 17.76 -4.10
N ASP A 175 -7.83 17.81 -4.53
CA ASP A 175 -8.89 18.51 -3.80
C ASP A 175 -9.63 17.59 -2.82
N SER A 176 -9.41 16.27 -2.94
CA SER A 176 -10.07 15.24 -2.15
C SER A 176 -9.40 15.07 -0.78
N ALA A 177 -10.19 15.29 0.28
CA ALA A 177 -9.72 15.15 1.67
C ALA A 177 -9.26 13.73 2.00
N ILE A 178 -9.90 12.70 1.43
CA ILE A 178 -9.50 11.30 1.65
C ILE A 178 -8.19 10.95 0.95
N ILE A 179 -7.95 11.49 -0.25
CA ILE A 179 -6.67 11.29 -0.96
C ILE A 179 -5.54 11.97 -0.20
N LYS A 180 -5.74 13.21 0.26
CA LYS A 180 -4.79 13.93 1.14
C LYS A 180 -4.46 13.11 2.37
N LEU A 181 -5.49 12.66 3.08
CA LEU A 181 -5.33 11.90 4.31
C LEU A 181 -4.57 10.59 4.08
N TYR A 182 -4.93 9.84 3.04
CA TYR A 182 -4.27 8.58 2.70
C TYR A 182 -2.81 8.79 2.35
N ALA A 183 -2.51 9.71 1.42
CA ALA A 183 -1.15 10.02 1.00
C ALA A 183 -0.29 10.44 2.20
N GLU A 184 -0.76 11.41 2.99
CA GLU A 184 -0.04 11.93 4.15
C GLU A 184 0.22 10.83 5.18
N THR A 185 -0.81 10.04 5.52
CA THR A 185 -0.68 8.94 6.49
C THR A 185 0.30 7.87 6.00
N THR A 186 0.22 7.47 4.73
CA THR A 186 1.10 6.43 4.17
C THR A 186 2.54 6.90 4.10
N VAL A 187 2.80 8.17 3.72
CA VAL A 187 4.16 8.72 3.70
C VAL A 187 4.74 8.80 5.12
N ALA A 188 3.98 9.35 6.07
CA ALA A 188 4.41 9.45 7.46
C ALA A 188 4.64 8.07 8.11
N ALA A 189 3.74 7.11 7.91
CA ALA A 189 3.90 5.74 8.41
C ALA A 189 5.15 5.07 7.81
N THR A 190 5.42 5.27 6.51
CA THR A 190 6.61 4.72 5.85
C THR A 190 7.88 5.40 6.34
N ASN A 191 7.86 6.71 6.60
CA ASN A 191 8.97 7.43 7.23
C ASN A 191 9.29 6.88 8.61
N ILE A 192 8.28 6.66 9.46
CA ILE A 192 8.47 6.08 10.80
C ILE A 192 9.09 4.68 10.70
N LYS A 193 8.56 3.81 9.83
CA LYS A 193 9.13 2.46 9.61
C LYS A 193 10.57 2.52 9.10
N SER A 194 10.85 3.42 8.17
CA SER A 194 12.20 3.63 7.63
C SER A 194 13.18 4.13 8.69
N ALA A 195 12.77 5.07 9.54
CA ALA A 195 13.56 5.58 10.66
C ALA A 195 13.90 4.47 11.65
N ILE A 196 12.91 3.67 12.06
CA ILE A 196 13.10 2.54 12.97
C ILE A 196 14.00 1.46 12.35
N ARG A 197 13.82 1.15 11.07
CA ARG A 197 14.69 0.19 10.36
C ARG A 197 16.13 0.68 10.30
N CYS A 198 16.34 1.97 10.04
CA CYS A 198 17.67 2.57 10.00
C CYS A 198 18.32 2.61 11.39
N ASN A 199 17.55 2.89 12.45
CA ASN A 199 18.00 2.79 13.83
C ASN A 199 18.47 1.36 14.16
N LYS A 200 17.66 0.34 13.86
CA LYS A 200 17.99 -1.08 14.07
C LYS A 200 19.23 -1.55 13.29
N THR A 201 19.55 -0.87 12.19
CA THR A 201 20.70 -1.18 11.34
C THR A 201 21.87 -0.20 11.52
N ASN A 202 21.83 0.64 12.57
CA ASN A 202 22.86 1.60 12.94
C ASN A 202 23.31 2.50 11.77
N LYS A 203 22.35 2.95 10.94
CA LYS A 203 22.63 3.85 9.81
C LYS A 203 22.88 5.28 10.31
N ASN A 204 23.76 5.99 9.62
CA ASN A 204 24.09 7.39 9.96
C ASN A 204 22.97 8.36 9.54
N ILE A 205 23.07 9.60 10.00
CA ILE A 205 22.06 10.63 9.76
C ILE A 205 21.83 10.90 8.27
N ASP A 206 22.89 10.93 7.46
CA ASP A 206 22.80 11.21 6.03
C ASP A 206 22.03 10.12 5.30
N PHE A 207 22.28 8.86 5.65
CA PHE A 207 21.54 7.72 5.11
C PHE A 207 20.06 7.78 5.50
N ILE A 208 19.76 8.10 6.76
CA ILE A 208 18.37 8.22 7.23
C ILE A 208 17.64 9.32 6.46
N LYS A 209 18.24 10.52 6.32
CA LYS A 209 17.64 11.62 5.55
C LYS A 209 17.40 11.29 4.08
N ARG A 210 18.22 10.40 3.50
CA ARG A 210 18.00 9.87 2.14
C ARG A 210 16.85 8.88 2.04
N CYS A 211 16.47 8.22 3.14
CA CYS A 211 15.31 7.32 3.18
C CYS A 211 13.98 8.06 3.43
N LEU A 212 14.01 9.22 4.09
CA LEU A 212 12.79 9.93 4.48
C LEU A 212 12.33 10.90 3.38
N ALA A 213 11.03 10.89 3.11
CA ALA A 213 10.35 11.84 2.21
C ALA A 213 9.58 12.88 3.02
N ARG A 214 9.40 14.09 2.47
CA ARG A 214 8.65 15.15 3.16
C ARG A 214 7.19 14.73 3.39
N CYS A 215 6.65 15.09 4.55
CA CYS A 215 5.23 15.05 4.87
C CYS A 215 4.91 16.17 5.88
N ASP A 216 3.64 16.51 6.06
CA ASP A 216 3.22 17.67 6.86
C ASP A 216 3.02 17.34 8.35
N THR A 217 2.70 16.09 8.66
CA THR A 217 2.40 15.59 10.02
C THR A 217 3.64 15.19 10.82
N LEU A 218 4.82 15.17 10.19
CA LEU A 218 6.10 14.85 10.83
C LEU A 218 7.20 15.79 10.37
N ASN A 219 8.06 16.21 11.29
CA ASN A 219 9.36 16.77 10.94
C ASN A 219 10.36 15.65 10.65
N VAL A 220 10.71 15.47 9.39
CA VAL A 220 11.65 14.41 8.94
C VAL A 220 13.06 14.58 9.49
N ASP A 221 13.52 15.82 9.71
CA ASP A 221 14.85 16.07 10.26
C ASP A 221 14.90 15.70 11.76
N THR A 222 13.84 16.03 12.50
CA THR A 222 13.71 15.65 13.91
C THR A 222 13.58 14.13 14.05
N LEU A 223 12.77 13.48 13.20
CA LEU A 223 12.64 12.03 13.16
C LEU A 223 13.98 11.35 12.83
N ALA A 224 14.72 11.88 11.85
CA ALA A 224 16.04 11.34 11.51
C ALA A 224 17.04 11.48 12.67
N ALA A 225 17.06 12.64 13.34
CA ALA A 225 17.90 12.86 14.50
C ALA A 225 17.53 11.93 15.66
N ALA A 226 16.24 11.76 15.95
CA ALA A 226 15.76 10.80 16.95
C ALA A 226 16.25 9.37 16.64
N ALA A 227 16.11 8.94 15.38
CA ALA A 227 16.53 7.61 14.95
C ALA A 227 18.04 7.34 15.06
N THR A 228 18.88 8.37 15.04
CA THR A 228 20.31 8.20 15.32
C THR A 228 20.65 8.02 16.80
N LYS A 229 19.77 8.48 17.71
CA LYS A 229 20.01 8.43 19.16
C LYS A 229 19.54 7.13 19.78
N GLY A 230 18.40 6.62 19.35
CA GLY A 230 17.81 5.44 19.95
C GLY A 230 16.36 5.22 19.55
N ILE A 231 15.84 4.04 19.83
CA ILE A 231 14.43 3.71 19.59
C ILE A 231 13.51 4.47 20.55
N ASP A 232 13.94 4.69 21.80
CA ASP A 232 13.17 5.45 22.80
C ASP A 232 12.98 6.90 22.36
N GLU A 233 13.98 7.51 21.75
CA GLU A 233 13.92 8.88 21.22
C GLU A 233 12.96 8.99 20.04
N ILE A 234 12.82 7.93 19.24
CA ILE A 234 11.77 7.86 18.21
C ILE A 234 10.41 7.86 18.92
N TYR A 235 10.21 7.04 19.95
CA TYR A 235 8.95 6.99 20.69
C TYR A 235 8.62 8.34 21.33
N ASP A 236 9.57 8.96 22.01
CA ASP A 236 9.40 10.27 22.65
C ASP A 236 9.04 11.34 21.63
N TYR A 237 9.69 11.36 20.46
CA TYR A 237 9.32 12.25 19.38
C TYR A 237 7.87 12.03 18.92
N LEU A 238 7.46 10.78 18.70
CA LEU A 238 6.12 10.45 18.22
C LEU A 238 5.01 10.84 19.21
N LEU A 239 5.28 10.86 20.51
CA LEU A 239 4.31 11.30 21.54
C LEU A 239 3.84 12.75 21.35
N TYR A 240 4.62 13.59 20.67
CA TYR A 240 4.28 14.98 20.35
C TYR A 240 3.73 15.17 18.94
N THR A 241 3.38 14.09 18.24
CA THR A 241 2.83 14.12 16.88
C THR A 241 1.43 13.51 16.83
N ASP A 242 0.80 13.56 15.66
CA ASP A 242 -0.46 12.86 15.40
C ASP A 242 -0.35 11.33 15.57
N TYR A 243 0.88 10.79 15.61
CA TYR A 243 1.18 9.37 15.73
C TYR A 243 1.46 8.91 17.16
N LYS A 244 1.15 9.71 18.19
CA LYS A 244 1.35 9.34 19.59
C LYS A 244 0.73 7.99 19.97
N GLY A 245 -0.46 7.68 19.42
CA GLY A 245 -1.15 6.42 19.67
C GLY A 245 -0.47 5.21 19.04
N ALA A 246 0.45 5.43 18.11
CA ALA A 246 1.17 4.37 17.42
C ALA A 246 2.37 3.85 18.23
N VAL A 247 2.80 4.56 19.29
CA VAL A 247 3.95 4.19 20.11
C VAL A 247 3.77 2.84 20.79
N ASP A 248 2.59 2.59 21.37
CA ASP A 248 2.31 1.31 22.03
C ASP A 248 2.29 0.16 21.01
N ALA A 249 1.73 0.40 19.82
CA ALA A 249 1.74 -0.57 18.72
C ALA A 249 3.17 -0.86 18.24
N LEU A 250 4.02 0.16 18.12
CA LEU A 250 5.43 0.01 17.72
C LEU A 250 6.24 -0.82 18.72
N LYS A 251 5.98 -0.66 20.02
CA LYS A 251 6.62 -1.45 21.09
C LYS A 251 6.26 -2.94 21.00
N VAL A 252 5.07 -3.26 20.49
CA VAL A 252 4.65 -4.65 20.23
C VAL A 252 5.36 -5.19 19.00
N SER A 253 5.16 -4.58 17.83
CA SER A 253 5.81 -4.99 16.58
C SER A 253 5.60 -4.01 15.43
N ALA A 254 6.38 -4.15 14.36
CA ALA A 254 6.13 -3.43 13.11
C ALA A 254 4.75 -3.76 12.51
N THR A 255 4.29 -5.01 12.63
CA THR A 255 2.96 -5.44 12.17
C THR A 255 1.85 -4.77 12.97
N ALA A 256 1.99 -4.69 14.29
CA ALA A 256 1.01 -3.98 15.13
C ALA A 256 0.92 -2.49 14.77
N PHE A 257 2.05 -1.86 14.45
CA PHE A 257 2.05 -0.48 13.94
C PHE A 257 1.35 -0.32 12.60
N GLU A 258 1.56 -1.26 11.66
CA GLU A 258 0.85 -1.24 10.37
C GLU A 258 -0.66 -1.36 10.57
N ILE A 259 -1.10 -2.26 11.45
CA ILE A 259 -2.53 -2.39 11.80
C ILE A 259 -3.06 -1.11 12.42
N TRP A 260 -2.31 -0.48 13.33
CA TRP A 260 -2.72 0.79 13.93
C TRP A 260 -2.92 1.89 12.87
N CYS A 261 -2.00 2.00 11.89
CA CYS A 261 -2.11 2.96 10.80
C CYS A 261 -3.33 2.69 9.93
N ASP A 262 -3.56 1.42 9.58
CA ASP A 262 -4.69 0.99 8.76
C ASP A 262 -6.03 1.25 9.50
N ASN A 263 -6.12 0.93 10.80
CA ASN A 263 -7.31 1.20 11.61
C ASN A 263 -7.56 2.71 11.79
N MET A 264 -6.50 3.53 11.93
CA MET A 264 -6.62 4.99 11.95
C MET A 264 -7.20 5.52 10.62
N LEU A 265 -6.76 4.99 9.48
CA LEU A 265 -7.31 5.33 8.17
C LEU A 265 -8.79 4.94 8.09
N ILE A 266 -9.14 3.70 8.44
CA ILE A 266 -10.52 3.21 8.42
C ILE A 266 -11.43 4.10 9.27
N GLY A 267 -11.04 4.42 10.50
CA GLY A 267 -11.82 5.28 11.38
C GLY A 267 -12.08 6.66 10.79
N LYS A 268 -11.08 7.26 10.13
CA LYS A 268 -11.24 8.56 9.47
C LYS A 268 -12.05 8.48 8.17
N MET A 269 -11.96 7.37 7.44
CA MET A 269 -12.71 7.12 6.20
C MET A 269 -14.22 7.02 6.42
N GLN A 270 -14.68 6.55 7.60
CA GLN A 270 -16.11 6.45 7.91
C GLN A 270 -16.85 7.79 7.74
N SER A 271 -16.17 8.92 7.96
CA SER A 271 -16.75 10.27 7.75
C SER A 271 -17.09 10.55 6.28
N GLN A 272 -16.39 9.93 5.33
CA GLN A 272 -16.56 10.15 3.88
C GLN A 272 -17.74 9.34 3.31
N LYS A 273 -18.33 8.44 4.10
CA LYS A 273 -19.52 7.67 3.71
C LYS A 273 -20.74 8.52 3.40
N TRP A 274 -20.74 9.83 3.63
CA TRP A 274 -21.94 10.65 3.45
C TRP A 274 -21.83 11.70 2.35
N GLU A 275 -20.78 11.66 1.52
CA GLU A 275 -20.53 12.62 0.43
C GLU A 275 -20.93 12.05 -0.94
N PRO A 276 -22.19 12.23 -1.40
CA PRO A 276 -22.71 11.53 -2.59
C PRO A 276 -22.22 12.08 -3.93
N PHE A 277 -21.55 13.24 -3.96
CA PHE A 277 -21.19 13.96 -5.18
C PHE A 277 -19.67 14.09 -5.40
N THR A 278 -18.87 13.32 -4.66
CA THR A 278 -17.41 13.36 -4.75
C THR A 278 -16.85 11.98 -5.09
N GLU A 279 -15.56 11.93 -5.43
CA GLU A 279 -14.77 10.71 -5.54
C GLU A 279 -14.56 9.99 -4.20
N GLY A 280 -14.88 10.65 -3.08
CA GLY A 280 -14.63 10.16 -1.72
C GLY A 280 -15.10 8.72 -1.48
N PRO A 281 -16.36 8.36 -1.79
CA PRO A 281 -16.87 7.00 -1.65
C PRO A 281 -16.14 5.97 -2.51
N LEU A 282 -15.67 6.33 -3.71
CA LEU A 282 -14.93 5.41 -4.59
C LEU A 282 -13.57 5.10 -3.97
N ILE A 283 -12.84 6.13 -3.53
CA ILE A 283 -11.55 5.99 -2.84
C ILE A 283 -11.73 5.16 -1.54
N ALA A 284 -12.80 5.44 -0.79
CA ALA A 284 -13.09 4.70 0.43
C ALA A 284 -13.34 3.21 0.17
N TYR A 285 -14.07 2.89 -0.90
CA TYR A 285 -14.35 1.53 -1.30
C TYR A 285 -13.10 0.78 -1.77
N VAL A 286 -12.22 1.43 -2.55
CA VAL A 286 -10.93 0.84 -2.97
C VAL A 286 -10.09 0.45 -1.75
N LEU A 287 -9.98 1.35 -0.78
CA LEU A 287 -9.27 1.09 0.48
C LEU A 287 -9.91 -0.03 1.30
N ALA A 288 -11.24 -0.04 1.41
CA ALA A 288 -11.97 -1.11 2.09
C ALA A 288 -11.66 -2.48 1.48
N ARG A 289 -11.66 -2.57 0.14
CA ARG A 289 -11.34 -3.79 -0.60
C ARG A 289 -9.88 -4.20 -0.45
N ASP A 290 -8.93 -3.26 -0.45
CA ASP A 290 -7.51 -3.56 -0.18
C ASP A 290 -7.32 -4.17 1.22
N PHE A 291 -7.96 -3.61 2.25
CA PHE A 291 -7.90 -4.17 3.61
C PHE A 291 -8.55 -5.55 3.72
N GLU A 292 -9.67 -5.75 3.03
CA GLU A 292 -10.36 -7.04 2.97
C GLU A 292 -9.49 -8.12 2.31
N ILE A 293 -8.86 -7.81 1.17
CA ILE A 293 -7.91 -8.69 0.48
C ILE A 293 -6.73 -9.03 1.39
N LYS A 294 -6.18 -8.06 2.13
CA LYS A 294 -5.11 -8.30 3.12
C LYS A 294 -5.56 -9.20 4.26
N ALA A 295 -6.77 -9.01 4.78
CA ALA A 295 -7.34 -9.84 5.84
C ALA A 295 -7.55 -11.29 5.37
N VAL A 296 -8.17 -11.48 4.20
CA VAL A 296 -8.39 -12.80 3.60
C VAL A 296 -7.07 -13.51 3.31
N ARG A 297 -6.07 -12.81 2.74
CA ARG A 297 -4.72 -13.36 2.54
C ARG A 297 -4.16 -13.95 3.83
N MET A 298 -4.27 -13.20 4.92
CA MET A 298 -3.70 -13.58 6.20
C MET A 298 -4.45 -14.76 6.84
N ILE A 299 -5.78 -14.81 6.73
CA ILE A 299 -6.58 -15.95 7.20
C ILE A 299 -6.25 -17.21 6.40
N LEU A 300 -6.27 -17.13 5.07
CA LEU A 300 -6.02 -18.27 4.20
C LEU A 300 -4.58 -18.80 4.36
N SER A 301 -3.60 -17.89 4.42
CA SER A 301 -2.21 -18.25 4.71
C SER A 301 -2.07 -18.90 6.09
N GLY A 302 -2.75 -18.34 7.12
CA GLY A 302 -2.77 -18.92 8.46
C GLY A 302 -3.32 -20.33 8.48
N LYS A 303 -4.41 -20.60 7.74
CA LYS A 303 -5.00 -21.95 7.62
C LYS A 303 -4.08 -22.94 6.93
N ILE A 304 -3.48 -22.57 5.80
CA ILE A 304 -2.53 -23.43 5.08
C ILE A 304 -1.34 -23.80 5.97
N ASN A 305 -0.87 -22.85 6.78
CA ASN A 305 0.26 -23.05 7.68
C ASN A 305 -0.15 -23.59 9.07
N ASN A 306 -1.43 -23.92 9.29
CA ASN A 306 -1.98 -24.40 10.57
C ASN A 306 -1.61 -23.50 11.77
N LEU A 307 -1.64 -22.19 11.57
CA LEU A 307 -1.42 -21.21 12.64
C LEU A 307 -2.61 -21.14 13.59
N ASP A 308 -2.35 -20.85 14.86
CA ASP A 308 -3.42 -20.59 15.83
C ASP A 308 -4.25 -19.37 15.39
N ASN A 309 -5.57 -19.55 15.35
CA ASN A 309 -6.53 -18.49 15.03
C ASN A 309 -6.34 -17.24 15.88
N LYS A 310 -5.90 -17.35 17.14
CA LYS A 310 -5.58 -16.19 17.99
C LYS A 310 -4.45 -15.35 17.41
N ILE A 311 -3.38 -16.00 16.94
CA ILE A 311 -2.21 -15.32 16.33
C ILE A 311 -2.63 -14.62 15.03
N VAL A 312 -3.48 -15.27 14.23
CA VAL A 312 -4.02 -14.67 13.01
C VAL A 312 -4.93 -13.49 13.35
N LYS A 313 -5.80 -13.63 14.36
CA LYS A 313 -6.74 -12.59 14.80
C LYS A 313 -6.05 -11.34 15.33
N GLU A 314 -4.98 -11.48 16.11
CA GLU A 314 -4.18 -10.35 16.60
C GLU A 314 -3.56 -9.51 15.49
N ARG A 315 -3.47 -10.06 14.27
CA ARG A 315 -2.91 -9.38 13.11
C ARG A 315 -3.98 -8.81 12.16
N LEU A 316 -5.27 -9.05 12.45
CA LEU A 316 -6.37 -8.55 11.63
C LEU A 316 -6.58 -7.06 11.90
N ARG A 317 -6.97 -6.36 10.84
CA ARG A 317 -7.37 -4.95 10.89
C ARG A 317 -8.86 -4.87 11.18
N ASP A 318 -9.31 -3.69 11.56
CA ASP A 318 -10.74 -3.38 11.59
C ASP A 318 -11.32 -3.48 10.18
N MET A 319 -12.62 -3.79 10.07
CA MET A 319 -13.31 -3.81 8.79
C MET A 319 -14.04 -2.49 8.56
N TYR A 320 -14.19 -2.15 7.27
CA TYR A 320 -14.88 -0.93 6.87
C TYR A 320 -16.39 -0.97 7.16
N VAL A 321 -16.99 -2.17 7.15
CA VAL A 321 -18.40 -2.45 7.44
C VAL A 321 -18.53 -3.14 8.79
#